data_AF-I3IL08-F1
#
_entry.id   AF-I3IL08-F1
#
_cell.length_a   1.000
_cell.length_b   1.000
_cell.length_c   1.000
_cell.angle_alpha   90.00
_cell.angle_beta   90.00
_cell.angle_gamma   90.00
#
_symmetry.space_group_name_H-M   'P 1'
#
loop_
_entity.id
_entity.type
_entity.pdbx_description
1 polymer ?
#
loop_
_entity_poly.entity_id
_entity_poly.type
_entity_poly.pdbx_seq_one_letter_code
_entity_poly.pdbx_strand_id
1 'polypeptide(L)'
;MEKNSLADLYQIKERLLSFDKNDVRKGLKLAKSIKGLGIAGASGLLTLMYPEYFGTVDEFLILALANVNGLFEQPQLKELAKRINESKKPHGKSFSISPPNGIMLINIMRRKSTENNEWFRTSFWTPRKIDKVLWAYGHL
;
A
#
# COMPACT_ATOMS: atom_id res chain seq x y z
N MET A 1 -1.31 32.20 8.48
CA MET A 1 -0.15 31.29 8.64
C MET A 1 -0.59 30.17 9.57
N GLU A 2 -0.78 28.95 9.06
CA GLU A 2 -1.27 27.81 9.85
C GLU A 2 -0.19 27.34 10.84
N LYS A 3 -0.52 27.39 12.14
CA LYS A 3 0.25 26.75 13.20
C LYS A 3 0.13 25.23 13.03
N ASN A 4 1.09 24.61 12.35
CA ASN A 4 1.34 23.18 12.47
C ASN A 4 1.84 22.93 13.89
N SER A 5 0.96 22.55 14.81
CA SER A 5 1.41 22.30 16.16
C SER A 5 2.12 20.94 16.19
N LEU A 6 3.32 20.90 16.75
CA LEU A 6 4.01 19.65 17.07
C LEU A 6 3.12 18.68 17.86
N ALA A 7 2.15 19.24 18.63
CA ALA A 7 1.15 18.49 19.36
C ALA A 7 0.22 17.66 18.46
N ASP A 8 -0.20 18.18 17.30
CA ASP A 8 -1.06 17.43 16.36
C ASP A 8 -0.32 16.22 15.79
N LEU A 9 0.94 16.40 15.39
CA LEU A 9 1.77 15.29 14.91
C LEU A 9 2.04 14.27 16.03
N TYR A 10 2.24 14.74 17.26
CA TYR A 10 2.38 13.87 18.42
C TYR A 10 1.11 13.04 18.67
N GLN A 11 -0.08 13.65 18.58
CA GLN A 11 -1.35 12.91 18.70
C GLN A 11 -1.53 11.88 17.58
N ILE A 12 -1.14 12.21 16.34
CA ILE A 12 -1.16 11.25 15.24
C ILE A 12 -0.22 10.08 15.53
N LYS A 13 0.99 10.35 16.04
CA LYS A 13 1.96 9.34 16.46
C LYS A 13 1.38 8.41 17.53
N GLU A 14 0.80 8.94 18.61
CA GLU A 14 0.17 8.14 19.68
C GLU A 14 -0.94 7.23 19.14
N ARG A 15 -1.76 7.75 18.23
CA ARG A 15 -2.81 6.96 17.56
C ARG A 15 -2.24 5.89 16.62
N LEU A 16 -1.15 6.20 15.92
CA LEU A 16 -0.43 5.24 15.07
C LEU A 16 0.28 4.14 15.89
N LEU A 17 0.65 4.39 17.13
CA LEU A 17 1.22 3.36 18.01
C LEU A 17 0.15 2.43 18.60
N SER A 18 -1.05 2.97 18.89
CA SER A 18 -2.11 2.27 19.61
C SER A 18 -3.21 1.63 18.74
N PHE A 19 -3.30 1.92 17.44
CA PHE A 19 -4.35 1.32 16.61
C PHE A 19 -4.20 -0.20 16.43
N ASP A 20 -5.31 -0.87 16.09
CA ASP A 20 -5.30 -2.28 15.68
C ASP A 20 -4.71 -2.42 14.27
N LYS A 21 -3.57 -3.13 14.19
CA LYS A 21 -2.80 -3.30 12.95
C LYS A 21 -3.55 -4.16 11.92
N ASN A 22 -4.59 -4.91 12.35
CA ASN A 22 -5.46 -5.63 11.45
C ASN A 22 -6.44 -4.71 10.71
N ASP A 23 -6.75 -3.53 11.25
CA ASP A 23 -7.60 -2.53 10.63
C ASP A 23 -6.79 -1.66 9.65
N VAL A 24 -6.59 -2.19 8.45
CA VAL A 24 -5.87 -1.53 7.34
C VAL A 24 -6.47 -0.16 7.02
N ARG A 25 -7.80 -0.03 7.09
CA ARG A 25 -8.50 1.23 6.82
C ARG A 25 -8.14 2.28 7.84
N LYS A 26 -8.17 1.94 9.13
CA LYS A 26 -7.79 2.84 10.22
C LYS A 26 -6.31 3.20 10.15
N GLY A 27 -5.43 2.23 9.92
CA GLY A 27 -4.00 2.47 9.73
C GLY A 27 -3.74 3.50 8.63
N LEU A 28 -4.26 3.26 7.42
CA LEU A 28 -4.11 4.19 6.29
C LEU A 28 -4.73 5.55 6.57
N LYS A 29 -5.91 5.61 7.19
CA LYS A 29 -6.56 6.88 7.55
C LYS A 29 -5.73 7.70 8.53
N LEU A 30 -5.15 7.05 9.54
CA LEU A 30 -4.27 7.70 10.51
C LEU A 30 -2.98 8.20 9.85
N ALA A 31 -2.28 7.35 9.10
CA ALA A 31 -1.04 7.75 8.44
C ALA A 31 -1.26 8.88 7.41
N LYS A 32 -2.34 8.81 6.63
CA LYS A 32 -2.73 9.86 5.66
C LYS A 32 -3.07 11.20 6.33
N SER A 33 -3.38 11.22 7.63
CA SER A 33 -3.64 12.50 8.33
C SER A 33 -2.39 13.35 8.52
N ILE A 34 -1.19 12.79 8.29
CA ILE A 34 0.06 13.54 8.21
C ILE A 34 0.06 14.33 6.88
N LYS A 35 0.14 15.66 6.99
CA LYS A 35 0.14 16.57 5.83
C LYS A 35 1.26 16.18 4.85
N GLY A 36 0.91 16.09 3.55
CA GLY A 36 1.82 15.67 2.49
C GLY A 36 1.85 14.17 2.21
N LEU A 37 1.27 13.32 3.06
CA LEU A 37 1.17 11.88 2.77
C LEU A 37 -0.10 11.55 1.97
N GLY A 38 0.10 11.17 0.71
CA GLY A 38 -0.88 10.41 -0.06
C GLY A 38 -0.97 8.95 0.41
N ILE A 39 -1.78 8.11 -0.24
CA ILE A 39 -1.88 6.68 0.09
C ILE A 39 -0.53 5.96 -0.04
N ALA A 40 0.26 6.31 -1.05
CA ALA A 40 1.58 5.73 -1.23
C ALA A 40 2.50 6.02 -0.05
N GLY A 41 2.67 7.29 0.33
CA GLY A 41 3.46 7.69 1.48
C GLY A 41 2.92 7.11 2.81
N ALA A 42 1.60 7.12 3.00
CA ALA A 42 0.95 6.54 4.19
C ALA A 42 1.24 5.04 4.33
N SER A 43 1.12 4.28 3.24
CA SER A 43 1.43 2.84 3.23
C SER A 43 2.92 2.56 3.44
N GLY A 44 3.81 3.38 2.85
CA GLY A 44 5.25 3.28 3.04
C GLY A 44 5.65 3.50 4.50
N LEU A 45 5.07 4.51 5.18
CA LEU A 45 5.29 4.72 6.61
C LEU A 45 4.83 3.51 7.44
N LEU A 46 3.61 3.02 7.22
CA LEU A 46 3.08 1.87 7.96
C LEU A 46 3.89 0.60 7.73
N THR A 47 4.46 0.43 6.54
CA THR A 47 5.34 -0.68 6.19
C THR A 47 6.65 -0.67 6.99
N LEU A 48 7.17 0.52 7.31
CA LEU A 48 8.35 0.66 8.18
C LEU A 48 8.02 0.36 9.65
N MET A 49 6.84 0.79 10.11
CA MET A 49 6.42 0.60 11.50
C MET A 49 5.94 -0.83 11.78
N TYR A 50 5.26 -1.46 10.83
CA TYR A 50 4.55 -2.73 10.99
C TYR A 50 4.68 -3.63 9.74
N PRO A 51 5.90 -4.07 9.38
CA PRO A 51 6.18 -4.80 8.13
C PRO A 51 5.44 -6.15 8.00
N GLU A 52 4.97 -6.72 9.10
CA GLU A 52 4.15 -7.95 9.17
C GLU A 52 2.70 -7.71 8.74
N TYR A 53 2.24 -6.46 8.78
CA TYR A 53 0.84 -6.10 8.53
C TYR A 53 0.67 -5.26 7.26
N PHE A 54 1.69 -4.51 6.88
CA PHE A 54 1.63 -3.55 5.77
C PHE A 54 2.76 -3.75 4.76
N GLY A 55 2.41 -3.54 3.50
CA GLY A 55 3.35 -3.38 2.39
C GLY A 55 3.14 -2.02 1.74
N THR A 56 4.18 -1.55 1.03
CA THR A 56 4.20 -0.27 0.34
C THR A 56 3.33 -0.36 -0.90
N VAL A 57 2.41 0.58 -1.03
CA VAL A 57 1.50 0.70 -2.17
C VAL A 57 1.99 1.84 -3.06
N ASP A 58 2.35 1.53 -4.30
CA ASP A 58 2.70 2.51 -5.31
C ASP A 58 2.19 2.07 -6.70
N GLU A 59 2.51 2.85 -7.74
CA GLU A 59 2.12 2.50 -9.10
C GLU A 59 2.81 1.24 -9.62
N PHE A 60 4.04 0.95 -9.18
CA PHE A 60 4.80 -0.22 -9.64
C PHE A 60 4.24 -1.51 -9.07
N LEU A 61 3.81 -1.50 -7.80
CA LEU A 61 3.06 -2.62 -7.21
C LEU A 61 1.82 -2.94 -8.04
N ILE A 62 1.06 -1.92 -8.45
CA ILE A 62 -0.17 -2.10 -9.25
C ILE A 62 0.18 -2.71 -10.61
N LEU A 63 1.20 -2.17 -11.30
CA LEU A 63 1.66 -2.68 -12.58
C LEU A 63 2.14 -4.13 -12.49
N ALA A 64 2.91 -4.47 -11.45
CA ALA A 64 3.37 -5.84 -11.21
C ALA A 64 2.18 -6.79 -10.94
N LEU A 65 1.27 -6.42 -10.04
CA LEU A 65 0.08 -7.23 -9.73
C LEU A 65 -0.86 -7.40 -10.92
N ALA A 66 -0.97 -6.42 -11.81
CA ALA A 66 -1.79 -6.54 -13.02
C ALA A 66 -1.30 -7.65 -13.97
N ASN A 67 -0.01 -8.01 -13.89
CA ASN A 67 0.61 -9.10 -14.64
C ASN A 67 0.54 -10.46 -13.91
N VAL A 68 0.11 -10.49 -12.66
CA VAL A 68 -0.09 -11.75 -11.92
C VAL A 68 -1.42 -12.38 -12.33
N ASN A 69 -1.36 -13.62 -12.81
CA ASN A 69 -2.54 -14.39 -13.21
C ASN A 69 -3.26 -14.99 -11.99
N GLY A 70 -4.58 -15.14 -12.10
CA GLY A 70 -5.40 -15.81 -11.08
C GLY A 70 -5.74 -14.97 -9.86
N LEU A 71 -5.48 -13.65 -9.86
CA LEU A 71 -5.98 -12.75 -8.84
C LEU A 71 -7.47 -12.45 -9.05
N PHE A 72 -8.27 -12.53 -7.99
CA PHE A 72 -9.68 -12.14 -8.02
C PHE A 72 -9.84 -10.66 -8.44
N GLU A 73 -8.92 -9.81 -8.00
CA GLU A 73 -8.90 -8.37 -8.23
C GLU A 73 -8.35 -7.99 -9.62
N GLN A 74 -8.04 -8.98 -10.49
CA GLN A 74 -7.37 -8.74 -11.78
C GLN A 74 -8.10 -7.71 -12.67
N PRO A 75 -9.44 -7.70 -12.82
CA PRO A 75 -10.12 -6.68 -13.61
C PRO A 75 -9.86 -5.26 -13.10
N GLN A 76 -9.87 -5.09 -11.77
CA GLN A 76 -9.62 -3.80 -11.11
C GLN A 76 -8.15 -3.38 -11.24
N LEU A 77 -7.22 -4.33 -11.10
CA LEU A 77 -5.78 -4.09 -11.27
C LEU A 77 -5.44 -3.66 -12.71
N LYS A 78 -6.03 -4.31 -13.72
CA LYS A 78 -5.84 -3.95 -15.13
C LYS A 78 -6.38 -2.54 -15.43
N GLU A 79 -7.52 -2.18 -14.88
CA GLU A 79 -8.07 -0.83 -15.02
C GLU A 79 -7.16 0.23 -14.33
N LEU A 80 -6.62 -0.07 -13.15
CA LEU A 80 -5.69 0.83 -12.48
C LEU A 80 -4.37 0.97 -13.26
N ALA A 81 -3.83 -0.12 -13.80
CA ALA A 81 -2.65 -0.11 -14.66
C ALA A 81 -2.86 0.76 -15.91
N LYS A 82 -4.03 0.65 -16.55
CA LYS A 82 -4.42 1.50 -17.68
C LYS A 82 -4.39 2.98 -17.29
N ARG A 83 -5.00 3.34 -16.16
CA ARG A 83 -5.02 4.73 -15.66
C ARG A 83 -3.63 5.26 -15.31
N ILE A 84 -2.75 4.42 -14.76
CA ILE A 84 -1.33 4.77 -14.54
C ILE A 84 -0.67 5.09 -15.88
N ASN A 85 -0.80 4.21 -16.87
CA ASN A 85 -0.19 4.43 -18.19
C ASN A 85 -0.75 5.66 -18.91
N GLU A 86 -2.04 5.96 -18.76
CA GLU A 86 -2.65 7.19 -19.27
C GLU A 86 -2.09 8.45 -18.60
N SER A 87 -1.78 8.39 -17.30
CA SER A 87 -1.18 9.52 -16.57
C SER A 87 0.24 9.86 -17.02
N LYS A 88 0.95 8.92 -17.66
CA LYS A 88 2.30 9.09 -18.21
C LYS A 88 2.31 9.71 -19.61
N LYS A 89 1.16 9.84 -20.27
CA LYS A 89 1.05 10.47 -21.59
C LYS A 89 1.21 11.99 -21.49
N PRO A 90 1.62 12.68 -22.58
CA PRO A 90 1.54 14.13 -22.65
C PRO A 90 0.11 14.60 -22.34
N HIS A 91 -0.01 15.59 -21.45
CA HIS A 91 -1.30 16.09 -20.92
C HIS A 91 -2.16 15.04 -20.19
N GLY A 92 -1.57 13.92 -19.78
CA GLY A 92 -2.21 12.91 -18.94
C GLY A 92 -2.62 13.47 -17.59
N LYS A 93 -3.78 13.03 -17.09
CA LYS A 93 -4.24 13.40 -15.75
C LYS A 93 -3.38 12.69 -14.71
N SER A 94 -2.86 13.44 -13.74
CA SER A 94 -2.09 12.88 -12.62
C SER A 94 -2.85 11.73 -11.94
N PHE A 95 -2.17 10.62 -11.75
CA PHE A 95 -2.71 9.45 -11.06
C PHE A 95 -2.52 9.57 -9.55
N SER A 96 -3.56 9.23 -8.80
CA SER A 96 -3.48 9.08 -7.35
C SER A 96 -4.24 7.84 -6.91
N ILE A 97 -3.65 7.11 -5.96
CA ILE A 97 -4.24 5.90 -5.41
C ILE A 97 -5.33 6.31 -4.42
N SER A 98 -6.55 5.84 -4.66
CA SER A 98 -7.68 6.10 -3.77
C SER A 98 -7.56 5.28 -2.47
N PRO A 99 -8.16 5.71 -1.35
CA PRO A 99 -8.14 4.93 -0.12
C PRO A 99 -8.71 3.50 -0.27
N PRO A 100 -9.84 3.26 -0.99
CA PRO A 100 -10.32 1.90 -1.24
C PRO A 100 -9.30 1.02 -1.97
N ASN A 101 -8.62 1.57 -2.99
CA ASN A 101 -7.59 0.83 -3.73
C ASN A 101 -6.38 0.54 -2.86
N GLY A 102 -5.96 1.49 -2.01
CA GLY A 102 -4.88 1.25 -1.04
C GLY A 102 -5.19 0.10 -0.08
N ILE A 103 -6.42 0.05 0.43
CA ILE A 103 -6.88 -1.05 1.31
C ILE A 103 -6.87 -2.39 0.56
N MET A 104 -7.41 -2.41 -0.66
CA MET A 104 -7.41 -3.61 -1.51
C MET A 104 -5.99 -4.14 -1.75
N LEU A 105 -5.05 -3.27 -2.13
CA LEU A 105 -3.67 -3.65 -2.44
C LEU A 105 -2.94 -4.20 -1.22
N ILE A 106 -3.12 -3.61 -0.04
CA ILE A 106 -2.57 -4.15 1.22
C ILE A 106 -3.17 -5.52 1.53
N ASN A 107 -4.48 -5.70 1.35
CA ASN A 107 -5.14 -6.98 1.59
C ASN A 107 -4.68 -8.08 0.62
N ILE A 108 -4.40 -7.75 -0.65
CA ILE A 108 -3.77 -8.68 -1.59
C ILE A 108 -2.42 -9.14 -1.03
N MET A 109 -1.57 -8.21 -0.57
CA MET A 109 -0.25 -8.56 -0.02
C MET A 109 -0.33 -9.40 1.27
N ARG A 110 -1.26 -9.07 2.18
CA ARG A 110 -1.53 -9.88 3.38
C ARG A 110 -1.95 -11.29 3.03
N ARG A 111 -2.93 -11.43 2.14
CA ARG A 111 -3.40 -12.73 1.66
C ARG A 111 -2.28 -13.53 0.99
N LYS A 112 -1.48 -12.91 0.11
CA LYS A 112 -0.35 -13.58 -0.55
C LYS A 112 0.76 -13.96 0.41
N SER A 113 1.03 -13.16 1.45
CA SER A 113 1.97 -13.58 2.49
C SER A 113 1.48 -14.80 3.26
N THR A 114 0.18 -14.86 3.59
CA THR A 114 -0.42 -16.02 4.25
C THR A 114 -0.38 -17.26 3.35
N GLU A 115 -0.84 -17.15 2.10
CA GLU A 115 -0.84 -18.26 1.14
C GLU A 115 0.58 -18.82 0.93
N ASN A 116 1.60 -17.96 0.81
CA ASN A 116 2.99 -18.41 0.69
C ASN A 116 3.50 -19.10 1.97
N ASN A 117 3.17 -18.55 3.14
CA ASN A 117 3.54 -19.15 4.42
C ASN A 117 2.91 -20.53 4.61
N GLU A 118 1.66 -20.71 4.21
CA GLU A 118 0.97 -22.00 4.23
C GLU A 118 1.62 -22.98 3.25
N TRP A 119 1.84 -22.58 2.00
CA TRP A 119 2.44 -23.43 0.97
C TRP A 119 3.84 -23.91 1.35
N PHE A 120 4.69 -23.00 1.81
CA PHE A 120 6.08 -23.28 2.15
C PHE A 120 6.29 -23.69 3.61
N ARG A 121 5.21 -23.83 4.40
CA ARG A 121 5.24 -24.16 5.84
C ARG A 121 6.23 -23.27 6.62
N THR A 122 6.14 -21.97 6.42
CA THR A 122 7.02 -20.97 7.03
C THR A 122 6.21 -19.79 7.58
N SER A 123 6.83 -18.94 8.39
CA SER A 123 6.29 -17.62 8.77
C SER A 123 7.08 -16.48 8.13
N PHE A 124 7.97 -16.79 7.20
CA PHE A 124 8.91 -15.84 6.62
C PHE A 124 8.21 -14.74 5.84
N TRP A 125 7.16 -15.04 5.08
CA TRP A 125 6.53 -14.08 4.19
C TRP A 125 5.71 -13.05 4.96
N THR A 126 5.94 -11.79 4.64
CA THR A 126 5.18 -10.66 5.17
C THR A 126 4.73 -9.77 4.00
N PRO A 127 3.71 -8.92 4.18
CA PRO A 127 3.32 -7.95 3.16
C PRO A 127 4.48 -7.11 2.64
N ARG A 128 5.40 -6.68 3.52
CA ARG A 128 6.64 -6.00 3.12
C ARG A 128 7.52 -6.85 2.21
N LYS A 129 7.66 -8.15 2.46
CA LYS A 129 8.47 -8.99 1.56
C LYS A 129 7.80 -9.21 0.21
N ILE A 130 6.48 -9.31 0.18
CA ILE A 130 5.71 -9.37 -1.07
C ILE A 130 5.92 -8.08 -1.88
N ASP A 131 5.85 -6.90 -1.24
CA ASP A 131 6.09 -5.62 -1.94
C ASP A 131 7.48 -5.55 -2.57
N LYS A 132 8.53 -6.01 -1.87
CA LYS A 132 9.91 -5.97 -2.36
C LYS A 132 10.11 -6.87 -3.58
N VAL A 133 9.52 -8.06 -3.54
CA VAL A 133 9.59 -9.02 -4.66
C VAL A 133 8.85 -8.46 -5.88
N LEU A 134 7.64 -7.94 -5.69
CA LEU A 134 6.86 -7.35 -6.78
C LEU A 134 7.52 -6.09 -7.35
N TRP A 135 8.17 -5.31 -6.50
CA TRP A 135 8.96 -4.16 -6.94
C TRP A 135 10.11 -4.61 -7.84
N ALA A 136 10.87 -5.64 -7.45
CA ALA A 136 11.95 -6.18 -8.30
C ALA A 136 11.42 -6.75 -9.63
N TYR A 137 10.29 -7.47 -9.60
CA TYR A 137 9.68 -8.04 -10.81
C TYR A 137 9.16 -6.97 -11.79
N GLY A 138 8.62 -5.86 -11.28
CA GLY A 138 8.11 -4.77 -12.12
C GLY A 138 9.18 -3.88 -12.79
N HIS A 139 10.46 -4.15 -12.52
CA HIS A 139 11.60 -3.39 -13.05
C HIS A 139 12.61 -4.26 -13.83
N LEU A 140 12.26 -5.52 -14.12
CA LEU A 140 12.97 -6.41 -15.05
C LEU A 140 12.27 -6.37 -16.42
#